data_AF-A0A6M0K8C3-F1
#
_entry.id   AF-A0A6M0K8C3-F1
#
_cell.length_a   1.000
_cell.length_b   1.000
_cell.length_c   1.000
_cell.angle_alpha   90.00
_cell.angle_beta   90.00
_cell.angle_gamma   90.00
#
_symmetry.space_group_name_H-M   'P 1'
#
loop_
_entity.id
_entity.type
_entity.pdbx_description
1 polymer ?
#
loop_
_entity_poly.entity_id
_entity_poly.type
_entity_poly.pdbx_seq_one_letter_code
_entity_poly.pdbx_strand_id
1 'polypeptide(L)'
;MPRKTLTDEERRARTAERQRRYRERAFKDPDGHQLERLSIAVSAHAKAQLGRLATGYAVTLREALELALDATERHVLAGLSSQDQERYLNRELALSNPLEQALPGNGEEPEPTDLEPSMTLPGNAQEPEPTDPEPPKALLGNGEAPKVEAFLGYPEHVKAKAVEMRFSANYPHKQIADFIQAECGRAPSVSNLPKLLKRWAQPVQEGTPS
;
A
#
# COMPACT_ATOMS: atom_id res chain seq x y z
N MET A 1 -47.68 0.83 1.22
CA MET A 1 -47.14 0.94 2.60
C MET A 1 -45.99 1.94 2.61
N PRO A 2 -46.17 3.16 3.12
CA PRO A 2 -45.08 4.13 3.21
C PRO A 2 -44.05 3.65 4.24
N ARG A 3 -42.77 3.59 3.85
CA ARG A 3 -41.67 3.22 4.75
C ARG A 3 -41.51 4.31 5.80
N LYS A 4 -41.74 4.00 7.08
CA LYS A 4 -41.45 4.90 8.20
C LYS A 4 -39.99 5.35 8.11
N THR A 5 -39.78 6.65 7.91
CA THR A 5 -38.46 7.27 7.97
C THR A 5 -38.04 7.31 9.44
N LEU A 6 -36.93 6.64 9.76
CA LEU A 6 -36.38 6.64 11.12
C LEU A 6 -36.07 8.07 11.55
N THR A 7 -36.45 8.41 12.78
CA THR A 7 -36.16 9.71 13.37
C THR A 7 -34.65 9.89 13.57
N ASP A 8 -34.19 11.13 13.73
CA ASP A 8 -32.76 11.41 13.89
C ASP A 8 -32.18 10.77 15.15
N GLU A 9 -32.99 10.61 16.20
CA GLU A 9 -32.62 9.91 17.43
C GLU A 9 -32.43 8.41 17.18
N GLU A 10 -33.35 7.77 16.46
CA GLU A 10 -33.21 6.36 16.08
C GLU A 10 -32.00 6.12 15.17
N ARG A 11 -31.68 7.08 14.30
CA ARG A 11 -30.46 7.03 13.46
C ARG A 11 -29.18 7.16 14.30
N ARG A 12 -29.16 8.04 15.30
CA ARG A 12 -28.02 8.19 16.22
C ARG A 12 -27.84 6.95 17.10
N ALA A 13 -28.91 6.42 17.68
CA ALA A 13 -28.89 5.21 18.49
C ALA A 13 -28.38 4.01 17.69
N ARG A 14 -28.86 3.83 16.45
CA ARG A 14 -28.39 2.76 15.55
C ARG A 14 -26.93 2.90 15.15
N THR A 15 -26.43 4.13 15.02
CA THR A 15 -25.02 4.40 14.70
C THR A 15 -24.12 4.12 15.90
N ALA A 16 -24.54 4.55 17.10
CA ALA A 16 -23.86 4.24 18.35
C ALA A 16 -23.81 2.73 18.61
N GLU A 17 -24.92 2.01 18.37
CA GLU A 17 -24.97 0.55 18.50
C GLU A 17 -24.07 -0.15 17.49
N ARG A 18 -23.98 0.35 16.26
CA ARG A 18 -23.01 -0.15 15.26
C ARG A 18 -21.57 0.06 15.71
N GLN A 19 -21.26 1.23 16.26
CA GLN A 19 -19.91 1.53 16.76
C GLN A 19 -19.57 0.68 17.99
N ARG A 20 -20.52 0.47 18.90
CA ARG A 20 -20.37 -0.44 20.04
C ARG A 20 -20.12 -1.86 19.57
N ARG A 21 -20.94 -2.40 18.66
CA ARG A 21 -20.74 -3.74 18.09
C ARG A 21 -19.43 -3.85 17.30
N TYR A 22 -18.98 -2.79 16.65
CA TYR A 22 -17.67 -2.76 15.98
C TYR A 22 -16.53 -2.82 17.01
N ARG A 23 -16.61 -2.05 18.10
CA ARG A 23 -15.66 -2.09 19.22
C ARG A 23 -15.66 -3.45 19.90
N GLU A 24 -16.84 -4.02 20.16
CA GLU A 24 -16.99 -5.35 20.78
C GLU A 24 -16.45 -6.47 19.88
N ARG A 25 -16.59 -6.37 18.55
CA ARG A 25 -15.94 -7.31 17.61
C ARG A 25 -14.44 -7.10 17.50
N ALA A 26 -13.96 -5.87 17.62
CA ALA A 26 -12.55 -5.55 17.59
C ALA A 26 -11.84 -5.88 18.91
N PHE A 27 -12.58 -6.06 20.01
CA PHE A 27 -12.06 -6.30 21.36
C PHE A 27 -12.36 -7.71 21.89
N LYS A 28 -13.19 -8.51 21.19
CA LYS A 28 -13.33 -9.93 21.52
C LYS A 28 -12.16 -10.69 20.92
N ASP A 29 -11.23 -11.01 21.80
CA ASP A 29 -10.30 -12.13 21.66
C ASP A 29 -11.12 -13.40 21.34
N PRO A 30 -11.10 -13.90 20.09
CA PRO A 30 -11.98 -15.00 19.68
C PRO A 30 -11.63 -16.32 20.37
N ASP A 31 -10.40 -16.44 20.90
CA ASP A 31 -9.83 -17.69 21.39
C ASP A 31 -9.45 -17.65 22.89
N GLY A 32 -9.58 -16.49 23.55
CA GLY A 32 -9.32 -16.35 25.00
C GLY A 32 -7.83 -16.39 25.37
N HIS A 33 -6.95 -16.08 24.43
CA HIS A 33 -5.49 -16.20 24.58
C HIS A 33 -4.77 -14.95 25.08
N GLN A 34 -5.49 -13.92 25.55
CA GLN A 34 -4.92 -12.62 25.91
C GLN A 34 -4.11 -12.04 24.74
N LEU A 35 -4.75 -11.92 23.57
CA LEU A 35 -4.09 -11.38 22.40
C LEU A 35 -3.67 -9.92 22.63
N GLU A 36 -2.38 -9.65 22.52
CA GLU A 36 -1.84 -8.29 22.48
C GLU A 36 -1.92 -7.70 21.07
N ARG A 37 -2.38 -6.45 20.97
CA ARG A 37 -2.55 -5.80 19.66
C ARG A 37 -1.23 -5.21 19.16
N LEU A 38 -0.65 -5.86 18.15
CA LEU A 38 0.48 -5.33 17.40
C LEU A 38 0.00 -4.45 16.23
N SER A 39 0.21 -3.14 16.31
CA SER A 39 -0.14 -2.19 15.25
C SER A 39 1.12 -1.63 14.58
N ILE A 40 1.59 -2.30 13.52
CA ILE A 40 2.81 -1.92 12.80
C ILE A 40 2.49 -1.63 11.34
N ALA A 41 3.08 -0.56 10.80
CA ALA A 41 3.11 -0.31 9.37
C ALA A 41 4.28 -1.09 8.75
N VAL A 42 3.98 -1.92 7.75
CA VAL A 42 4.99 -2.71 7.02
C VAL A 42 5.02 -2.30 5.55
N SER A 43 6.16 -2.53 4.89
CA SER A 43 6.27 -2.29 3.45
C SER A 43 5.30 -3.18 2.66
N ALA A 44 4.89 -2.72 1.48
CA ALA A 44 4.01 -3.50 0.61
C ALA A 44 4.61 -4.87 0.24
N HIS A 45 5.94 -4.91 0.08
CA HIS A 45 6.68 -6.14 -0.21
C HIS A 45 6.61 -7.15 0.95
N ALA A 46 6.87 -6.70 2.19
CA ALA A 46 6.81 -7.55 3.37
C ALA A 46 5.40 -8.14 3.57
N LYS A 47 4.36 -7.33 3.36
CA LYS A 47 2.97 -7.81 3.40
C LYS A 47 2.69 -8.88 2.35
N ALA A 48 3.19 -8.71 1.13
CA ALA A 48 3.01 -9.69 0.07
C ALA A 48 3.75 -11.01 0.37
N GLN A 49 4.95 -10.95 0.94
CA GLN A 49 5.69 -12.13 1.41
C GLN A 49 4.90 -12.90 2.47
N LEU A 50 4.41 -12.20 3.49
CA LEU A 50 3.60 -12.82 4.55
C LEU A 50 2.32 -13.46 3.99
N GLY A 51 1.67 -12.82 3.01
CA GLY A 51 0.50 -13.37 2.32
C GLY A 51 0.80 -14.66 1.55
N ARG A 52 1.95 -14.76 0.90
CA ARG A 52 2.39 -16.00 0.23
C ARG A 52 2.66 -17.11 1.24
N LEU A 53 3.32 -16.80 2.36
CA LEU A 53 3.56 -17.77 3.44
C LEU A 53 2.23 -18.29 4.01
N ALA A 54 1.30 -17.40 4.35
CA ALA A 54 -0.01 -17.78 4.87
C ALA A 54 -0.79 -18.69 3.89
N THR A 55 -0.77 -18.34 2.60
CA THR A 55 -1.45 -19.15 1.56
C THR A 55 -0.77 -20.51 1.38
N GLY A 56 0.56 -20.56 1.37
CA GLY A 56 1.33 -21.79 1.19
C GLY A 56 1.13 -22.79 2.33
N TYR A 57 1.02 -22.31 3.56
CA TYR A 57 0.78 -23.16 4.74
C TYR A 57 -0.71 -23.34 5.10
N ALA A 58 -1.62 -22.74 4.32
CA ALA A 58 -3.06 -22.73 4.60
C ALA A 58 -3.42 -22.21 6.01
N VAL A 59 -2.66 -21.25 6.51
CA VAL A 59 -2.84 -20.61 7.83
C VAL A 59 -3.28 -19.17 7.69
N THR A 60 -3.75 -18.57 8.78
CA THR A 60 -4.05 -17.13 8.82
C THR A 60 -2.78 -16.29 8.75
N LEU A 61 -2.90 -15.02 8.34
CA LEU A 61 -1.77 -14.07 8.35
C LEU A 61 -1.15 -13.90 9.75
N ARG A 62 -1.96 -14.03 10.80
CA ARG A 62 -1.52 -13.99 12.20
C ARG A 62 -0.62 -15.18 12.50
N GLU A 63 -1.12 -16.39 12.27
CA GLU A 63 -0.37 -17.62 12.52
C GLU A 63 0.90 -17.69 11.66
N ALA A 64 0.85 -17.23 10.41
CA ALA A 64 2.05 -17.14 9.57
C ALA A 64 3.11 -16.21 10.17
N LEU A 65 2.70 -15.10 10.81
CA LEU A 65 3.61 -14.19 11.47
C LEU A 65 4.19 -14.81 12.75
N GLU A 66 3.33 -15.41 13.57
CA GLU A 66 3.73 -16.11 14.81
C GLU A 66 4.75 -17.23 14.49
N LEU A 67 4.46 -18.07 13.48
CA LEU A 67 5.36 -19.11 13.01
C LEU A 67 6.70 -18.56 12.49
N ALA A 68 6.68 -17.44 11.78
CA ALA A 68 7.90 -16.80 11.29
C ALA A 68 8.75 -16.23 12.44
N LEU A 69 8.12 -15.63 13.45
CA LEU A 69 8.79 -15.14 14.65
C LEU A 69 9.42 -16.30 15.44
N ASP A 70 8.66 -17.36 15.71
CA ASP A 70 9.14 -18.56 16.39
C ASP A 70 10.34 -19.20 15.66
N ALA A 71 10.24 -19.34 14.34
CA ALA A 71 11.31 -19.92 13.53
C ALA A 71 12.57 -19.06 13.58
N THR A 72 12.40 -17.74 13.51
CA THR A 72 13.52 -16.78 13.56
C THR A 72 14.18 -16.80 14.94
N GLU A 73 13.39 -16.79 16.01
CA GLU A 73 13.90 -16.82 17.38
C GLU A 73 14.65 -18.12 17.68
N ARG A 74 14.11 -19.28 17.28
CA ARG A 74 14.82 -20.56 17.40
C ARG A 74 16.14 -20.56 16.63
N HIS A 75 16.16 -19.97 15.44
CA HIS A 75 17.37 -19.86 14.64
C HIS A 75 18.43 -19.00 15.33
N VAL A 76 18.01 -17.87 15.91
CA VAL A 76 18.88 -16.99 16.71
C VAL A 76 19.45 -17.72 17.92
N LEU A 77 18.59 -18.37 18.71
CA LEU A 77 19.01 -19.08 19.93
C LEU A 77 19.95 -20.26 19.62
N ALA A 78 19.74 -20.95 18.50
CA ALA A 78 20.62 -22.05 18.08
C ALA A 78 22.07 -21.59 17.81
N GLY A 79 22.28 -20.31 17.48
CA GLY A 79 23.61 -19.73 17.27
C GLY A 79 24.29 -19.19 18.55
N LEU A 80 23.58 -19.17 19.69
CA LEU A 80 24.06 -18.55 20.93
C LEU A 80 24.50 -19.60 21.96
N SER A 81 25.46 -19.24 22.80
CA SER A 81 25.85 -20.03 23.97
C SER A 81 24.71 -20.03 25.01
N SER A 82 24.67 -21.00 25.92
CA SER A 82 23.62 -21.05 26.96
C SER A 82 23.56 -19.77 27.82
N GLN A 83 24.72 -19.19 28.14
CA GLN A 83 24.78 -17.92 28.88
C GLN A 83 24.25 -16.74 28.04
N ASP A 84 24.54 -16.71 26.74
CA ASP A 84 24.05 -15.66 25.85
C ASP A 84 22.57 -15.82 25.49
N GLN A 85 22.05 -17.05 25.48
CA GLN A 85 20.62 -17.32 25.34
C GLN A 85 19.84 -16.73 26.52
N GLU A 86 20.29 -16.96 27.76
CA GLU A 86 19.68 -16.36 28.96
C GLU A 86 19.70 -14.83 28.90
N ARG A 87 20.85 -14.25 28.52
CA ARG A 87 20.99 -12.79 28.35
C ARG A 87 20.08 -12.25 27.24
N TYR A 88 19.93 -12.96 26.13
CA TYR A 88 19.03 -12.60 25.03
C TYR A 88 17.56 -12.59 25.48
N LEU A 89 17.11 -13.65 26.17
CA LEU A 89 15.73 -13.76 26.67
C LEU A 89 15.42 -12.69 27.72
N ASN A 90 16.41 -12.34 28.55
CA ASN A 90 16.31 -11.23 29.51
C ASN A 90 16.42 -9.84 28.87
N ARG A 91 16.60 -9.77 27.53
CA ARG A 91 16.78 -8.53 26.75
C ARG A 91 18.06 -7.75 27.11
N GLU A 92 19.07 -8.43 27.63
CA GLU A 92 20.38 -7.88 28.02
C GLU A 92 21.44 -8.01 26.91
N LEU A 93 21.17 -8.83 25.90
CA LEU A 93 22.02 -9.00 24.73
C LEU A 93 21.32 -8.42 23.48
N ALA A 94 21.87 -7.34 22.93
CA ALA A 94 21.46 -6.81 21.64
C ALA A 94 22.25 -7.48 20.53
N LEU A 95 21.55 -8.21 19.65
CA LEU A 95 22.17 -8.79 18.46
C LEU A 95 22.27 -7.70 17.38
N SER A 96 23.45 -7.56 16.78
CA SER A 96 23.63 -6.71 15.62
C SER A 96 22.82 -7.26 14.45
N ASN A 97 22.27 -6.36 13.63
CA ASN A 97 21.44 -6.75 12.50
C ASN A 97 22.30 -7.62 11.55
N PRO A 98 21.90 -8.87 11.23
CA PRO A 98 22.71 -9.74 10.36
C PRO A 98 22.93 -9.14 8.95
N LEU A 99 22.11 -8.16 8.54
CA LEU A 99 22.31 -7.39 7.30
C LEU A 99 23.45 -6.36 7.38
N GLU A 100 23.84 -5.91 8.57
CA GLU A 100 24.97 -4.98 8.76
C GLU A 100 26.32 -5.71 8.82
N GLN A 101 26.33 -6.99 9.21
CA GLN A 101 27.56 -7.80 9.26
C GLN A 101 28.09 -8.19 7.86
N ALA A 102 27.31 -7.94 6.80
CA ALA A 102 27.68 -8.26 5.42
C ALA A 102 28.34 -7.09 4.65
N LEU A 103 28.58 -5.95 5.29
CA LEU A 103 29.44 -4.92 4.71
C LEU A 103 30.90 -5.30 4.99
N PRO A 104 31.69 -5.75 4.00
CA PRO A 104 33.13 -5.83 4.19
C PRO A 104 33.61 -4.42 4.56
N GLY A 105 34.26 -4.30 5.72
CA GLY A 105 35.00 -3.10 6.05
C GLY A 105 35.93 -2.79 4.89
N ASN A 106 35.97 -1.51 4.49
CA ASN A 106 36.89 -0.97 3.50
C ASN A 106 38.33 -1.33 3.88
N GLY A 107 38.80 -2.49 3.42
CA GLY A 107 40.18 -2.92 3.46
C GLY A 107 40.80 -2.62 2.11
N GLU A 108 41.56 -1.53 2.09
CA GLU A 108 42.71 -1.29 1.22
C GLU A 108 42.52 -1.58 -0.28
N GLU A 109 42.18 -0.55 -1.04
CA GLU A 109 42.58 -0.47 -2.45
C GLU A 109 44.11 -0.58 -2.54
N PRO A 110 44.67 -1.55 -3.29
CA PRO A 110 46.09 -1.50 -3.60
C PRO A 110 46.33 -0.36 -4.60
N GLU A 111 47.18 0.59 -4.22
CA GLU A 111 47.64 1.70 -5.06
C GLU A 111 48.19 1.21 -6.40
N PRO A 112 47.77 1.78 -7.55
CA PRO A 112 48.49 1.62 -8.79
C PRO A 112 49.71 2.54 -8.77
N THR A 113 50.89 1.95 -8.62
CA THR A 113 52.17 2.66 -8.68
C THR A 113 52.45 3.12 -10.12
N ASP A 114 52.84 4.39 -10.24
CA ASP A 114 53.18 5.10 -11.47
C ASP A 114 54.33 4.48 -12.27
N LEU A 115 54.16 4.34 -13.59
CA LEU A 115 55.23 4.43 -14.60
C LEU A 115 54.72 5.16 -15.86
N GLU A 116 55.09 6.44 -15.90
CA GLU A 116 55.09 7.46 -16.98
C GLU A 116 55.79 7.02 -18.31
N PRO A 117 55.98 7.89 -19.35
CA PRO A 117 55.07 8.75 -20.11
C PRO A 117 55.35 8.74 -21.65
N SER A 118 54.60 9.57 -22.41
CA SER A 118 55.09 10.43 -23.51
C SER A 118 54.79 10.10 -25.00
N MET A 119 54.20 11.12 -25.66
CA MET A 119 54.30 11.53 -27.08
C MET A 119 53.52 10.68 -28.12
N THR A 120 52.64 11.20 -29.00
CA THR A 120 52.53 12.52 -29.65
C THR A 120 51.14 12.62 -30.33
N LEU A 121 50.49 13.79 -30.25
CA LEU A 121 49.50 14.32 -31.22
C LEU A 121 50.29 15.23 -32.21
N PRO A 122 49.88 15.48 -33.48
CA PRO A 122 48.56 16.07 -33.79
C PRO A 122 47.90 15.64 -35.12
N GLY A 123 46.57 15.65 -35.13
CA GLY A 123 45.76 15.47 -36.34
C GLY A 123 44.40 16.15 -36.14
N ASN A 124 44.38 17.44 -36.45
CA ASN A 124 43.26 18.35 -36.29
C ASN A 124 42.12 18.00 -37.27
N ALA A 125 40.99 17.51 -36.77
CA ALA A 125 39.70 17.56 -37.45
C ALA A 125 38.63 17.82 -36.39
N GLN A 126 37.94 18.92 -36.60
CA GLN A 126 37.16 19.67 -35.64
C GLN A 126 35.75 19.09 -35.56
N GLU A 127 35.40 18.50 -34.42
CA GLU A 127 34.01 18.23 -34.03
C GLU A 127 33.73 18.98 -32.71
N PRO A 128 32.62 19.74 -32.61
CA PRO A 128 32.36 20.64 -31.49
C PRO A 128 31.99 19.89 -30.21
N GLU A 129 32.46 20.44 -29.09
CA GLU A 129 32.29 19.92 -27.73
C GLU A 129 30.83 19.74 -27.27
N PRO A 130 30.58 18.76 -26.37
CA PRO A 130 29.32 18.57 -25.70
C PRO A 130 29.18 19.57 -24.54
N THR A 131 28.25 20.50 -24.66
CA THR A 131 27.79 21.32 -23.54
C THR A 131 26.52 20.70 -22.96
N ASP A 132 26.66 19.86 -21.94
CA ASP A 132 25.70 19.84 -20.82
C ASP A 132 26.28 20.85 -19.80
N PRO A 133 25.48 21.66 -19.07
CA PRO A 133 24.32 21.16 -18.32
C PRO A 133 23.16 22.16 -18.13
N GLU A 134 21.94 21.66 -17.92
CA GLU A 134 21.09 22.05 -16.77
C GLU A 134 19.73 21.32 -16.84
N PRO A 135 19.44 20.39 -15.92
CA PRO A 135 18.06 20.07 -15.60
C PRO A 135 17.46 21.25 -14.83
N PRO A 136 16.26 21.74 -15.16
CA PRO A 136 15.64 22.77 -14.34
C PRO A 136 15.44 22.25 -12.90
N LYS A 137 16.23 22.82 -12.00
CA LYS A 137 16.06 22.76 -10.55
C LYS A 137 14.85 23.61 -10.14
N ALA A 138 14.38 23.29 -8.94
CA ALA A 138 13.45 24.01 -8.07
C ALA A 138 11.98 23.59 -8.23
N LEU A 139 11.23 23.26 -7.17
CA LEU A 139 11.50 23.41 -5.74
C LEU A 139 10.48 22.55 -4.98
N LEU A 140 10.92 22.12 -3.80
CA LEU A 140 10.18 21.42 -2.75
C LEU A 140 8.74 21.92 -2.55
N GLY A 141 7.82 20.96 -2.43
CA GLY A 141 6.48 21.18 -1.90
C GLY A 141 5.98 19.91 -1.24
N ASN A 142 6.01 19.88 0.09
CA ASN A 142 5.29 18.91 0.91
C ASN A 142 3.85 18.82 0.43
N GLY A 143 3.36 17.60 0.17
CA GLY A 143 1.97 17.40 -0.21
C GLY A 143 1.60 15.93 -0.09
N GLU A 144 0.72 15.66 0.85
CA GLU A 144 -0.17 14.49 0.95
C GLU A 144 -0.22 13.59 -0.29
N ALA A 145 -0.21 12.27 -0.07
CA ALA A 145 -0.91 11.35 -0.97
C ALA A 145 -2.23 12.01 -1.38
N PRO A 146 -2.59 12.10 -2.68
CA PRO A 146 -3.85 12.69 -3.07
C PRO A 146 -4.98 11.77 -2.60
N LYS A 147 -5.35 11.90 -1.33
CA LYS A 147 -6.74 11.88 -0.93
C LYS A 147 -7.35 13.08 -1.63
N VAL A 148 -8.54 12.82 -2.19
CA VAL A 148 -9.44 13.82 -2.78
C VAL A 148 -9.16 14.07 -4.28
N GLU A 149 -10.00 13.41 -5.12
CA GLU A 149 -10.44 13.93 -6.44
C GLU A 149 -9.67 13.61 -7.74
N ALA A 150 -9.14 12.39 -7.90
CA ALA A 150 -9.10 11.78 -9.24
C ALA A 150 -10.52 11.38 -9.67
N PHE A 151 -11.30 12.38 -10.02
CA PHE A 151 -12.71 12.33 -10.34
C PHE A 151 -12.94 11.75 -11.75
N LEU A 152 -12.88 10.42 -11.86
CA LEU A 152 -13.67 9.62 -12.81
C LEU A 152 -13.76 10.16 -14.26
N GLY A 153 -12.64 10.19 -14.98
CA GLY A 153 -12.59 10.40 -16.44
C GLY A 153 -13.14 9.22 -17.25
N TYR A 154 -14.37 8.78 -16.96
CA TYR A 154 -15.08 7.83 -17.80
C TYR A 154 -15.73 8.59 -18.97
N PRO A 155 -15.75 8.04 -20.20
CA PRO A 155 -16.42 8.66 -21.34
C PRO A 155 -17.91 8.89 -21.07
N GLU A 156 -18.49 9.98 -21.56
CA GLU A 156 -19.90 10.34 -21.32
C GLU A 156 -20.88 9.26 -21.79
N HIS A 157 -20.58 8.58 -22.91
CA HIS A 157 -21.42 7.47 -23.40
C HIS A 157 -21.43 6.27 -22.44
N VAL A 158 -20.32 6.00 -21.75
CA VAL A 158 -20.24 4.95 -20.72
C VAL A 158 -21.02 5.35 -19.48
N LYS A 159 -20.94 6.62 -19.06
CA LYS A 159 -21.71 7.14 -17.93
C LYS A 159 -23.21 7.03 -18.17
N ALA A 160 -23.67 7.51 -19.32
CA ALA A 160 -25.08 7.50 -19.71
C ALA A 160 -25.63 6.07 -19.77
N LYS A 161 -24.90 5.15 -20.42
CA LYS A 161 -25.30 3.73 -20.54
C LYS A 161 -25.29 3.00 -19.19
N ALA A 162 -24.32 3.28 -18.31
CA ALA A 162 -24.29 2.70 -16.97
C ALA A 162 -25.44 3.20 -16.07
N VAL A 163 -25.82 4.47 -16.21
CA VAL A 163 -27.00 5.05 -15.55
C VAL A 163 -28.28 4.44 -16.11
N GLU A 164 -28.38 4.32 -17.43
CA GLU A 164 -29.52 3.67 -18.10
C GLU A 164 -29.69 2.23 -17.60
N MET A 165 -28.63 1.40 -17.63
CA MET A 165 -28.64 0.02 -17.12
C MET A 165 -29.14 -0.05 -15.67
N ARG A 166 -28.83 0.94 -14.83
CA ARG A 166 -29.34 0.98 -13.45
C ARG A 166 -30.87 1.14 -13.41
N PHE A 167 -31.43 1.96 -14.30
CA PHE A 167 -32.85 2.33 -14.29
C PHE A 167 -33.73 1.43 -15.18
N SER A 168 -33.17 0.76 -16.19
CA SER A 168 -33.94 0.03 -17.20
C SER A 168 -34.21 -1.44 -16.88
N ALA A 169 -33.34 -2.16 -16.15
CA ALA A 169 -33.61 -3.59 -15.87
C ALA A 169 -33.07 -4.16 -14.54
N ASN A 170 -32.85 -3.31 -13.52
CA ASN A 170 -32.42 -3.78 -12.19
C ASN A 170 -31.13 -4.64 -12.25
N TYR A 171 -30.20 -4.27 -13.13
CA TYR A 171 -28.94 -4.99 -13.30
C TYR A 171 -28.16 -5.01 -11.98
N PRO A 172 -27.61 -6.16 -11.56
CA PRO A 172 -26.75 -6.23 -10.39
C PRO A 172 -25.52 -5.32 -10.59
N HIS A 173 -25.10 -4.65 -9.52
CA HIS A 173 -23.95 -3.73 -9.54
C HIS A 173 -22.67 -4.35 -10.13
N LYS A 174 -22.51 -5.67 -10.03
CA LYS A 174 -21.41 -6.41 -10.65
C LYS A 174 -21.44 -6.29 -12.18
N GLN A 175 -22.59 -6.49 -12.82
CA GLN A 175 -22.72 -6.41 -14.29
C GLN A 175 -22.47 -5.00 -14.81
N ILE A 176 -22.86 -3.96 -14.05
CA ILE A 176 -22.55 -2.57 -14.41
C ILE A 176 -21.05 -2.30 -14.27
N ALA A 177 -20.38 -2.83 -13.24
CA ALA A 177 -18.93 -2.70 -13.07
C ALA A 177 -18.17 -3.44 -14.19
N ASP A 178 -18.61 -4.64 -14.57
CA ASP A 178 -18.03 -5.45 -15.64
C ASP A 178 -18.17 -4.73 -17.00
N PHE A 179 -19.32 -4.11 -17.28
CA PHE A 179 -19.52 -3.27 -18.47
C PHE A 179 -18.54 -2.09 -18.50
N ILE A 180 -18.43 -1.35 -17.39
CA ILE A 180 -17.52 -0.20 -17.31
C ILE A 180 -16.06 -0.64 -17.47
N GLN A 181 -15.69 -1.81 -16.92
CA GLN A 181 -14.34 -2.36 -17.09
C GLN A 181 -14.07 -2.80 -18.53
N ALA A 182 -15.04 -3.37 -19.23
CA ALA A 182 -14.90 -3.76 -20.63
C ALA A 182 -14.66 -2.55 -21.55
N GLU A 183 -15.37 -1.43 -21.30
CA GLU A 183 -15.27 -0.22 -22.13
C GLU A 183 -14.06 0.67 -21.77
N CYS A 184 -13.71 0.76 -20.49
CA CYS A 184 -12.69 1.71 -20.02
C CYS A 184 -11.40 1.06 -19.52
N GLY A 185 -11.30 -0.27 -19.55
CA GLY A 185 -10.17 -1.03 -19.02
C GLY A 185 -9.98 -0.91 -17.50
N ARG A 186 -10.91 -0.26 -16.79
CA ARG A 186 -10.83 0.04 -15.35
C ARG A 186 -12.18 -0.16 -14.70
N ALA A 187 -12.24 -1.04 -13.69
CA ALA A 187 -13.46 -1.23 -12.91
C ALA A 187 -13.59 -0.18 -11.79
N PRO A 188 -14.76 0.46 -11.65
CA PRO A 188 -15.10 1.15 -10.42
C PRO A 188 -15.26 0.12 -9.29
N SER A 189 -14.82 0.48 -8.09
CA SER A 189 -15.07 -0.35 -6.91
C SER A 189 -16.58 -0.59 -6.72
N VAL A 190 -16.98 -1.86 -6.57
CA VAL A 190 -18.38 -2.29 -6.44
C VAL A 190 -19.07 -1.60 -5.26
N SER A 191 -18.35 -1.28 -4.19
CA SER A 191 -18.88 -0.56 -3.03
C SER A 191 -19.08 0.95 -3.27
N ASN A 192 -18.37 1.53 -4.24
CA ASN A 192 -18.47 2.94 -4.63
C ASN A 192 -19.38 3.18 -5.85
N LEU A 193 -19.65 2.15 -6.63
CA LEU A 193 -20.50 2.21 -7.83
C LEU A 193 -21.87 2.86 -7.59
N PRO A 194 -22.60 2.60 -6.48
CA PRO A 194 -23.91 3.23 -6.27
C PRO A 194 -23.85 4.75 -6.09
N LYS A 195 -22.78 5.25 -5.43
CA LYS A 195 -22.53 6.69 -5.24
C LYS A 195 -22.17 7.35 -6.57
N LEU A 196 -21.37 6.65 -7.35
CA LEU A 196 -20.86 7.08 -8.65
C LEU A 196 -21.97 7.16 -9.71
N LEU A 197 -22.83 6.13 -9.80
CA LEU A 197 -24.03 6.17 -10.65
C LEU A 197 -25.02 7.26 -10.23
N LYS A 198 -25.15 7.53 -8.92
CA LYS A 198 -26.02 8.61 -8.42
C LYS A 198 -25.49 9.98 -8.85
N ARG A 199 -24.16 10.14 -8.88
CA ARG A 199 -23.49 11.36 -9.34
C ARG A 199 -23.66 11.58 -10.84
N TRP A 200 -23.50 10.53 -11.65
CA TRP A 200 -23.69 10.61 -13.10
C TRP A 200 -25.14 10.83 -13.51
N ALA A 201 -26.10 10.46 -12.67
CA ALA A 201 -27.52 10.72 -12.88
C ALA A 201 -27.95 12.14 -12.48
N GLN A 202 -27.08 12.95 -11.86
CA GLN A 202 -27.40 14.35 -11.59
C GLN A 202 -27.24 15.16 -12.88
N PRO A 203 -28.23 16.00 -13.26
CA PRO A 203 -28.03 16.93 -14.36
C PRO A 203 -26.83 17.81 -14.01
N VAL A 204 -25.89 17.94 -14.95
CA VAL A 204 -24.79 18.90 -14.84
C VAL A 204 -25.45 20.25 -14.64
N GLN A 205 -25.35 20.82 -13.43
CA GLN A 205 -25.65 22.23 -13.27
C GLN A 205 -24.52 22.95 -13.97
N GLU A 206 -24.74 23.27 -15.24
CA GLU A 206 -23.95 24.24 -15.97
C GLU A 206 -23.97 25.51 -15.12
N GLY A 207 -22.83 25.81 -14.52
CA GLY A 207 -22.61 27.09 -13.88
C GLY A 207 -22.82 28.15 -14.94
N THR A 208 -23.86 28.96 -14.77
CA THR A 208 -24.01 30.26 -15.40
C THR A 208 -22.70 31.05 -15.25
N PRO A 209 -22.00 31.39 -16.35
CA PRO A 209 -21.08 32.51 -16.32
C PRO A 209 -21.91 33.78 -16.56
N SER A 210 -22.05 34.59 -15.51
CA SER A 210 -22.05 36.06 -15.51
C SER A 210 -22.65 36.60 -14.22
#